data_AF-A0A256XRF9-F1
#
_entry.id   AF-A0A256XRF9-F1
#
_cell.length_a   1.000
_cell.length_b   1.000
_cell.length_c   1.000
_cell.angle_alpha   90.00
_cell.angle_beta   90.00
_cell.angle_gamma   90.00
#
_symmetry.space_group_name_H-M   'P 1'
#
loop_
_entity.id
_entity.type
_entity.pdbx_description
1 polymer ?
#
loop_
_entity_poly.entity_id
_entity_poly.type
_entity_poly.pdbx_seq_one_letter_code
_entity_poly.pdbx_strand_id
1 'polypeptide(L)'
;MRSKFCKSYKGKDLPPEFIDVGKDLYKKLKRQLGKSYVISFNVCFYYFNAFVYNRETGKWCYVSCPDVRHFKDWKENILVRKCKDDKDFSGGSNNFCKFDDLHVKIAKLTT
;
A
#
# COMPACT_ATOMS: atom_id res chain seq x y z
N MET A 1 13.80 3.02 -8.23
CA MET A 1 12.96 4.10 -8.78
C MET A 1 12.01 4.57 -7.69
N ARG A 2 12.01 5.86 -7.34
CA ARG A 2 10.94 6.48 -6.54
C ARG A 2 9.81 6.81 -7.51
N SER A 3 8.68 6.10 -7.44
CA SER A 3 7.49 6.44 -8.23
C SER A 3 7.09 7.89 -7.91
N LYS A 4 6.99 8.72 -8.95
CA LYS A 4 6.65 10.16 -8.88
C LYS A 4 5.14 10.43 -8.94
N PHE A 5 4.29 9.42 -8.81
CA PHE A 5 2.85 9.55 -9.07
C PHE A 5 1.97 9.43 -7.81
N CYS A 6 2.27 10.33 -6.89
CA CYS A 6 1.31 11.02 -6.04
C CYS A 6 2.08 12.27 -5.63
N LYS A 7 1.49 13.47 -5.72
CA LYS A 7 2.05 14.60 -4.98
C LYS A 7 1.99 14.15 -3.52
N SER A 8 3.09 13.61 -2.97
CA SER A 8 3.20 13.32 -1.56
C SER A 8 2.80 14.61 -0.87
N TYR A 9 1.59 14.62 -0.30
CA TYR A 9 1.03 15.82 0.28
C TYR A 9 2.06 16.31 1.28
N LYS A 10 2.58 17.51 1.07
CA LYS A 10 3.73 18.05 1.82
C LYS A 10 3.27 18.50 3.19
N GLY A 11 2.78 17.59 4.03
CA GLY A 11 2.56 17.74 5.47
C GLY A 11 1.60 18.84 5.96
N LYS A 12 1.32 19.88 5.16
CA LYS A 12 0.58 21.08 5.56
C LYS A 12 -0.94 20.92 5.38
N ASP A 13 -1.36 20.04 4.47
CA ASP A 13 -2.78 19.85 4.13
C ASP A 13 -3.42 18.67 4.86
N LEU A 14 -2.63 17.87 5.58
CA LEU A 14 -3.08 16.66 6.27
C LEU A 14 -2.76 16.72 7.76
N PRO A 15 -3.65 16.21 8.62
CA PRO A 15 -3.39 16.17 10.05
C PRO A 15 -2.12 15.36 10.35
N PRO A 16 -1.23 15.82 11.26
CA PRO A 16 0.00 15.12 11.61
C PRO A 16 -0.22 13.66 12.03
N GLU A 17 -1.29 13.39 12.77
CA GLU A 17 -1.65 12.06 13.23
C GLU A 17 -1.92 11.09 12.07
N PHE A 18 -2.48 11.58 10.95
CA PHE A 18 -2.72 10.77 9.77
C PHE A 18 -1.41 10.39 9.07
N ILE A 19 -0.47 11.33 9.02
CA ILE A 19 0.85 11.11 8.43
C ILE A 19 1.61 10.06 9.25
N ASP A 20 1.51 10.09 10.56
CA ASP A 20 2.18 9.12 11.44
C ASP A 20 1.61 7.71 11.30
N VAL A 21 0.29 7.57 11.14
CA VAL A 21 -0.34 6.29 10.78
C VAL A 21 0.24 5.73 9.47
N GLY A 22 0.41 6.57 8.45
CA GLY A 22 1.01 6.18 7.18
C GLY A 22 2.47 5.71 7.33
N LYS A 23 3.27 6.41 8.15
CA LYS A 23 4.66 6.01 8.44
C LYS A 23 4.73 4.67 9.17
N ASP A 24 3.84 4.45 10.14
CA ASP A 24 3.81 3.22 10.92
C ASP A 24 3.40 2.02 10.09
N LEU A 25 2.45 2.20 9.18
CA LEU A 25 2.12 1.19 8.18
C LEU A 25 3.32 0.84 7.30
N TYR A 26 3.99 1.84 6.74
CA TYR A 26 5.16 1.61 5.90
C TYR A 26 6.25 0.83 6.64
N LYS A 27 6.54 1.21 7.89
CA LYS A 27 7.49 0.49 8.75
C LYS A 27 7.06 -0.96 9.01
N LYS A 28 5.77 -1.18 9.31
CA LYS A 28 5.24 -2.52 9.57
C LYS A 28 5.32 -3.41 8.33
N LEU A 29 4.89 -2.92 7.17
CA LEU A 29 5.00 -3.62 5.90
C LEU A 29 6.45 -3.99 5.57
N LYS A 30 7.37 -3.05 5.72
CA LYS A 30 8.79 -3.28 5.47
C LYS A 30 9.37 -4.36 6.40
N ARG A 31 8.95 -4.37 7.68
CA ARG A 31 9.34 -5.41 8.64
C ARG A 31 8.78 -6.78 8.29
N GLN A 32 7.53 -6.85 7.83
CA GLN A 32 6.86 -8.12 7.51
C GLN A 32 7.32 -8.72 6.17
N LEU A 33 7.51 -7.90 5.13
CA LEU A 33 7.87 -8.36 3.80
C LEU A 33 9.38 -8.61 3.63
N GLY A 34 10.23 -8.00 4.46
CA GLY A 34 11.67 -8.20 4.38
C GLY A 34 12.32 -7.58 3.13
N LYS A 35 13.55 -8.00 2.81
CA LYS A 35 14.39 -7.37 1.76
C LYS A 35 14.04 -7.81 0.33
N SER A 36 13.34 -8.93 0.17
CA SER A 36 12.92 -9.46 -1.13
C SER A 36 11.86 -8.60 -1.81
N TYR A 37 11.25 -7.67 -1.09
CA TYR A 37 10.20 -6.80 -1.62
C TYR A 37 10.67 -5.35 -1.75
N VAL A 38 10.28 -4.69 -2.83
CA VAL A 38 10.45 -3.26 -3.03
C VAL A 38 9.09 -2.59 -2.89
N ILE A 39 9.00 -1.63 -1.97
CA ILE A 39 7.75 -0.93 -1.64
C ILE A 39 7.87 0.52 -2.09
N SER A 40 6.98 0.93 -3.01
CA SER A 40 6.76 2.32 -3.38
C SER A 40 5.47 2.80 -2.71
N PHE A 41 5.59 3.48 -1.58
CA PHE A 41 4.47 3.91 -0.73
C PHE A 41 4.14 5.39 -0.96
N ASN A 42 2.86 5.72 -1.08
CA ASN A 42 2.38 7.08 -1.23
C ASN A 42 1.30 7.42 -0.20
N VAL A 43 1.46 8.59 0.42
CA VAL A 43 0.43 9.20 1.27
C VAL A 43 -0.38 10.17 0.41
N CYS A 44 -1.68 9.93 0.33
CA CYS A 44 -2.65 10.72 -0.42
C CYS A 44 -3.57 11.50 0.55
N PHE A 45 -4.58 12.20 0.03
CA PHE A 45 -5.48 13.00 0.86
C PHE A 45 -6.44 12.10 1.66
N TYR A 46 -6.09 11.77 2.91
CA TYR A 46 -6.82 10.87 3.82
C TYR A 46 -6.88 9.39 3.40
N TYR A 47 -6.03 8.96 2.47
CA TYR A 47 -5.80 7.53 2.19
C TYR A 47 -4.34 7.30 1.81
N PHE A 48 -3.95 6.03 1.71
CA PHE A 48 -2.60 5.65 1.26
C PHE A 48 -2.69 4.54 0.22
N ASN A 49 -1.69 4.51 -0.66
CA ASN A 49 -1.51 3.42 -1.61
C ASN A 49 -0.04 3.00 -1.69
N ALA A 50 0.19 1.81 -2.22
CA ALA A 50 1.53 1.32 -2.45
C ALA A 50 1.59 0.38 -3.65
N PHE A 51 2.71 0.42 -4.36
CA PHE A 51 3.12 -0.64 -5.26
C PHE A 51 4.20 -1.47 -4.58
N VAL A 52 4.03 -2.79 -4.64
CA VAL A 52 4.91 -3.76 -4.02
C VAL A 52 5.40 -4.72 -5.09
N TYR A 53 6.71 -4.76 -5.27
CA TYR A 53 7.38 -5.67 -6.21
C TYR A 53 8.07 -6.79 -5.46
N ASN A 54 7.78 -8.04 -5.81
CA ASN A 54 8.50 -9.19 -5.30
C ASN A 54 9.70 -9.49 -6.22
N ARG A 55 10.92 -9.35 -5.71
CA ARG A 55 12.15 -9.60 -6.48
C ARG A 55 12.36 -11.06 -6.81
N GLU A 56 11.82 -11.98 -6.03
CA GLU A 56 12.01 -13.41 -6.22
C GLU A 56 11.17 -13.93 -7.38
N THR A 57 9.94 -13.43 -7.53
CA THR A 57 9.00 -13.88 -8.56
C THR A 57 8.84 -12.91 -9.73
N GLY A 58 9.34 -11.68 -9.61
CA GLY A 58 9.20 -10.63 -10.62
C GLY A 58 7.78 -10.06 -10.74
N LYS A 59 6.90 -10.33 -9.77
CA LYS A 59 5.48 -9.92 -9.81
C LYS A 59 5.21 -8.66 -9.02
N TRP A 60 4.25 -7.86 -9.50
CA TRP A 60 3.79 -6.63 -8.85
C TRP A 60 2.43 -6.80 -8.19
N CYS A 61 2.26 -6.07 -7.10
CA CYS A 61 1.01 -5.95 -6.35
C CYS A 61 0.74 -4.48 -6.02
N TYR A 62 -0.52 -4.07 -6.20
CA TYR A 62 -1.04 -2.77 -5.80
C TYR A 62 -1.81 -2.91 -4.50
N VAL A 63 -1.61 -1.97 -3.59
CA VAL A 63 -2.28 -1.88 -2.29
C VAL A 63 -2.92 -0.50 -2.17
N SER A 64 -4.16 -0.45 -1.69
CA SER A 64 -4.85 0.81 -1.41
C SER A 64 -5.68 0.68 -0.14
N CYS A 65 -5.61 1.69 0.71
CA CYS A 65 -6.54 1.83 1.82
C CYS A 65 -7.72 2.73 1.44
N PRO A 66 -8.91 2.46 1.99
CA PRO A 66 -10.04 3.38 1.94
C PRO A 66 -9.73 4.74 2.59
N ASP A 67 -10.56 5.75 2.29
CA ASP A 67 -10.47 7.05 2.97
C ASP A 67 -10.79 6.92 4.46
N VAL A 68 -9.82 7.24 5.32
CA VAL A 68 -9.92 7.00 6.76
C VAL A 68 -10.96 7.89 7.45
N ARG A 69 -11.42 8.97 6.79
CA ARG A 69 -12.46 9.87 7.35
C ARG A 69 -13.84 9.25 7.28
N HIS A 70 -14.11 8.52 6.20
CA HIS A 70 -15.43 7.98 5.91
C HIS A 70 -15.56 6.51 6.30
N PHE A 71 -14.46 5.76 6.25
CA PHE A 71 -14.44 4.32 6.52
C PHE A 71 -13.76 4.04 7.86
N LYS A 72 -14.54 3.96 8.96
CA LYS A 72 -13.99 3.69 10.32
C LYS A 72 -13.30 2.33 10.41
N ASP A 73 -13.70 1.40 9.56
CA ASP A 73 -13.22 0.03 9.41
C ASP A 73 -12.12 -0.10 8.33
N TRP A 74 -11.49 1.00 7.91
CA TRP A 74 -10.47 1.00 6.85
C TRP A 74 -9.33 -0.01 7.08
N LYS A 75 -9.00 -0.30 8.35
CA LYS A 75 -7.97 -1.28 8.73
C LYS A 75 -8.36 -2.72 8.36
N GLU A 76 -9.65 -3.01 8.27
CA GLU A 76 -10.16 -4.34 7.95
C GLU A 76 -10.39 -4.53 6.44
N ASN A 77 -10.42 -3.42 5.69
CA ASN A 77 -10.84 -3.37 4.29
C ASN A 77 -9.76 -2.79 3.37
N ILE A 78 -8.52 -3.26 3.50
CA ILE A 78 -7.42 -2.86 2.61
C ILE A 78 -7.54 -3.62 1.30
N LEU A 79 -7.57 -2.88 0.19
CA LEU A 79 -7.57 -3.42 -1.15
C LEU A 79 -6.16 -3.85 -1.55
N VAL A 80 -6.05 -5.06 -2.08
CA VAL A 80 -4.82 -5.66 -2.60
C VAL A 80 -5.12 -6.30 -3.95
N ARG A 81 -4.32 -6.00 -4.97
CA ARG A 81 -4.54 -6.48 -6.35
C ARG A 81 -3.25 -6.78 -7.05
N LYS A 82 -3.25 -7.77 -7.95
CA LYS A 82 -2.14 -7.94 -8.89
C LYS A 82 -2.11 -6.74 -9.83
N CYS A 83 -0.93 -6.30 -10.24
CA CYS A 83 -0.76 -5.29 -11.27
C CYS A 83 0.37 -5.70 -12.20
N LYS A 84 0.40 -5.12 -13.41
CA LYS A 84 1.46 -5.40 -14.38
C LYS A 84 2.78 -4.71 -14.00
N ASP A 85 2.70 -3.48 -13.52
CA ASP A 85 3.84 -2.62 -13.21
C ASP A 85 3.46 -1.56 -12.15
N ASP A 86 4.39 -0.65 -11.87
CA ASP A 86 4.26 0.43 -10.87
C ASP A 86 3.38 1.61 -11.33
N LYS A 87 2.65 1.45 -12.43
CA LYS A 87 1.72 2.45 -13.00
C LYS A 87 0.33 1.86 -13.25
N ASP A 88 0.14 0.56 -13.05
CA ASP A 88 -1.15 -0.10 -13.24
C ASP A 88 -2.00 -0.01 -11.96
N PHE A 89 -2.79 1.06 -11.90
CA PHE A 89 -3.77 1.31 -10.85
C PHE A 89 -5.12 0.60 -11.09
N SER A 90 -5.34 0.01 -12.26
CA SER A 90 -6.53 -0.79 -12.56
C SER A 90 -6.40 -2.21 -12.01
N GLY A 91 -5.20 -2.79 -12.11
CA GLY A 91 -4.87 -4.11 -11.62
C GLY A 91 -5.82 -5.23 -12.06
N GLY A 92 -5.62 -6.41 -11.46
CA GLY A 92 -6.53 -7.56 -11.55
C GLY A 92 -7.66 -7.48 -10.52
N SER A 93 -8.26 -8.63 -10.22
CA SER A 93 -9.41 -8.73 -9.31
C SER A 93 -9.15 -8.12 -7.93
N ASN A 94 -10.15 -7.38 -7.43
CA ASN A 94 -10.15 -6.82 -6.09
C ASN A 94 -10.05 -7.92 -5.05
N ASN A 95 -9.08 -7.82 -4.14
CA ASN A 95 -9.05 -8.62 -2.93
C ASN A 95 -8.98 -7.69 -1.73
N PHE A 96 -9.66 -8.04 -0.64
CA PHE A 96 -9.60 -7.30 0.60
C PHE A 96 -8.91 -8.10 1.69
N CYS A 97 -8.20 -7.42 2.57
CA CYS A 97 -7.64 -8.02 3.77
C CYS A 97 -7.51 -7.01 4.90
N LYS A 98 -7.31 -7.54 6.10
CA LYS A 98 -6.94 -6.77 7.26
C LYS A 98 -5.52 -6.24 7.13
N PHE A 99 -5.26 -5.14 7.81
CA PHE A 99 -3.96 -4.50 7.91
C PHE A 99 -2.88 -5.45 8.42
N ASP A 100 -3.23 -6.29 9.40
CA ASP A 100 -2.28 -7.23 10.01
C ASP A 100 -1.90 -8.37 9.06
N ASP A 101 -2.83 -8.78 8.20
CA ASP A 101 -2.68 -9.88 7.24
C ASP A 101 -2.18 -9.44 5.86
N LEU A 102 -1.89 -8.15 5.69
CA LEU A 102 -1.54 -7.55 4.41
C LEU A 102 -0.32 -8.23 3.77
N HIS A 103 0.70 -8.55 4.56
CA HIS A 103 1.89 -9.26 4.11
C HIS A 103 1.60 -10.66 3.56
N VAL A 104 0.72 -11.43 4.22
CA VAL A 104 0.30 -12.77 3.75
C VAL A 104 -0.41 -12.66 2.42
N LYS A 105 -1.30 -11.66 2.28
CA LYS A 105 -2.06 -11.47 1.06
C LYS A 105 -1.17 -11.05 -0.11
N ILE A 106 -0.22 -10.15 0.12
CA ILE A 106 0.78 -9.73 -0.86
C ILE A 106 1.63 -10.93 -1.30
N ALA A 107 2.13 -11.73 -0.36
CA ALA A 107 2.90 -12.93 -0.66
C ALA A 107 2.09 -13.88 -1.55
N LYS A 108 0.83 -14.18 -1.19
CA LYS A 108 -0.05 -15.05 -1.97
C LYS A 108 -0.31 -14.55 -3.40
N LEU A 109 -0.45 -13.24 -3.59
CA LEU A 109 -0.71 -12.66 -4.92
C LEU A 109 0.56 -12.50 -5.75
N THR A 110 1.73 -12.50 -5.11
CA THR A 110 3.04 -12.40 -5.75
C THR A 110 3.82 -13.71 -5.74
N THR A 111 3.19 -14.83 -5.40
CA THR A 111 3.73 -16.18 -5.61
C THR A 111 3.56 -16.55 -7.08
#